data_AF-A0A660NI85-F1
#
_entry.id   AF-A0A660NI85-F1
#
_cell.length_a   1.000
_cell.length_b   1.000
_cell.length_c   1.000
_cell.angle_alpha   90.00
_cell.angle_beta   90.00
_cell.angle_gamma   90.00
#
_symmetry.space_group_name_H-M   'P 1'
#
loop_
_entity.id
_entity.type
_entity.pdbx_description
1 polymer ?
#
loop_
_entity_poly.entity_id
_entity_poly.type
_entity_poly.pdbx_seq_one_letter_code
_entity_poly.pdbx_strand_id
1 'polypeptide(L)'
;DPKGWEAVPAVVVIRIGINSLGKKADLDTFARTGADAAALARVQACGDAVTEAVTSLKAQHPKLNIILVGILNNVDWPPLHRKFQSAQEQTNIAAVMDAYDDRLRNLARRVDGVRFFDDRAFFRNRFGARDASGKPAYKSVGLGGSRAVGVTQGDEPWNAVIGDGHAGTVWNGLWAGQMVNEFNQIPGVHIAPITPPEVARMADPDDRFGLASKK
;
A
#
# COMPACT_ATOMS: atom_id res chain seq x y z
N ASP A 1 -16.69 -7.16 28.35
CA ASP A 1 -17.54 -8.17 27.71
C ASP A 1 -16.67 -9.04 26.79
N PRO A 2 -16.45 -10.33 27.10
CA PRO A 2 -15.62 -11.21 26.30
C PRO A 2 -16.22 -11.59 24.93
N LYS A 3 -17.50 -11.25 24.68
CA LYS A 3 -18.19 -11.46 23.39
C LYS A 3 -18.49 -10.18 22.62
N GLY A 4 -18.00 -9.03 23.08
CA GLY A 4 -18.24 -7.74 22.41
C GLY A 4 -17.81 -7.70 20.95
N TRP A 5 -16.92 -8.61 20.52
CA TRP A 5 -16.51 -8.78 19.13
C TRP A 5 -17.62 -9.35 18.23
N GLU A 6 -18.56 -10.12 18.77
CA GLU A 6 -19.70 -10.68 17.99
C GLU A 6 -20.67 -9.58 17.53
N ALA A 7 -20.68 -8.44 18.23
CA ALA A 7 -21.50 -7.27 17.90
C ALA A 7 -20.83 -6.32 16.90
N VAL A 8 -19.55 -6.52 16.59
CA VAL A 8 -18.79 -5.70 15.65
C VAL A 8 -18.67 -6.43 14.31
N PRO A 9 -18.86 -5.75 13.17
CA PRO A 9 -18.65 -6.37 11.86
C PRO A 9 -17.23 -6.95 11.72
N ALA A 10 -17.13 -8.21 11.31
CA ALA A 10 -15.86 -8.82 10.96
C ALA A 10 -15.34 -8.23 9.63
N VAL A 11 -14.05 -7.91 9.60
CA VAL A 11 -13.36 -7.39 8.42
C VAL A 11 -12.07 -8.16 8.18
N VAL A 12 -11.84 -8.59 6.93
CA VAL A 12 -10.58 -9.19 6.48
C VAL A 12 -9.89 -8.25 5.50
N VAL A 13 -8.60 -8.02 5.70
CA VAL A 13 -7.75 -7.30 4.75
C VAL A 13 -6.93 -8.30 3.95
N ILE A 14 -7.04 -8.26 2.62
CA ILE A 14 -6.24 -9.10 1.71
C ILE A 14 -5.26 -8.19 0.98
N ARG A 15 -3.96 -8.39 1.27
CA ARG A 15 -2.84 -7.69 0.62
C ARG A 15 -1.86 -8.71 0.06
N ILE A 16 -2.09 -9.10 -1.20
CA ILE A 16 -1.30 -10.11 -1.91
C ILE A 16 -0.89 -9.50 -3.25
N GLY A 17 0.23 -9.94 -3.83
CA GLY A 17 0.58 -9.65 -5.22
C GLY A 17 2.00 -9.15 -5.44
N ILE A 18 2.60 -8.44 -4.48
CA ILE A 18 3.91 -7.82 -4.70
C ILE A 18 5.04 -8.83 -4.95
N ASN A 19 4.96 -10.03 -4.37
CA ASN A 19 5.93 -11.10 -4.63
C ASN A 19 5.76 -11.78 -6.01
N SER A 20 4.63 -11.54 -6.67
CA SER A 20 4.29 -12.10 -7.98
C SER A 20 4.51 -11.10 -9.12
N LEU A 21 4.43 -9.80 -8.84
CA LEU A 21 4.43 -8.73 -9.85
C LEU A 21 5.38 -7.56 -9.53
N GLY A 22 5.87 -7.43 -8.29
CA GLY A 22 6.64 -6.27 -7.84
C GLY A 22 8.13 -6.52 -7.62
N LYS A 23 8.64 -7.73 -7.87
CA LYS A 23 10.09 -7.97 -7.71
C LYS A 23 10.87 -7.20 -8.76
N LYS A 24 12.13 -6.85 -8.45
CA LYS A 24 13.02 -6.13 -9.36
C LYS A 24 13.09 -6.75 -10.76
N ALA A 25 13.21 -8.08 -10.85
CA ALA A 25 13.28 -8.80 -12.13
C ALA A 25 11.96 -8.71 -12.94
N ASP A 26 10.82 -8.63 -12.24
CA ASP A 26 9.51 -8.46 -12.85
C ASP A 26 9.39 -7.05 -13.41
N LEU A 27 9.76 -6.04 -12.63
CA LEU A 27 9.79 -4.64 -13.07
C LEU A 27 10.75 -4.43 -14.25
N ASP A 28 11.93 -5.06 -14.24
CA ASP A 28 12.88 -5.03 -15.37
C ASP A 28 12.30 -5.66 -16.65
N THR A 29 11.40 -6.63 -16.51
CA THR A 29 10.67 -7.22 -17.64
C THR A 29 9.56 -6.29 -18.11
N PHE A 30 8.69 -5.86 -17.19
CA PHE A 30 7.54 -5.01 -17.49
C PHE A 30 7.98 -3.67 -18.07
N ALA A 31 9.06 -3.07 -17.58
CA ALA A 31 9.64 -1.85 -18.15
C ALA A 31 9.90 -1.95 -19.66
N ARG A 32 10.30 -3.14 -20.15
CA ARG A 32 10.61 -3.39 -21.56
C ARG A 32 9.39 -3.77 -22.38
N THR A 33 8.52 -4.62 -21.85
CA THR A 33 7.47 -5.27 -22.64
C THR A 33 6.04 -4.79 -22.34
N GLY A 34 5.84 -4.11 -21.21
CA GLY A 34 4.53 -3.70 -20.74
C GLY A 34 3.61 -4.87 -20.42
N ALA A 35 2.31 -4.66 -20.61
CA ALA A 35 1.27 -5.67 -20.42
C ALA A 35 1.20 -6.66 -21.59
N ASP A 36 2.32 -7.33 -21.89
CA ASP A 36 2.36 -8.42 -22.85
C ASP A 36 1.60 -9.67 -22.35
N ALA A 37 1.44 -10.67 -23.21
CA ALA A 37 0.69 -11.88 -22.89
C ALA A 37 1.25 -12.63 -21.66
N ALA A 38 2.57 -12.62 -21.46
CA ALA A 38 3.20 -13.30 -20.33
C ALA A 38 2.96 -12.54 -19.02
N ALA A 39 3.09 -11.20 -19.03
CA ALA A 39 2.76 -10.35 -17.89
C ALA A 39 1.28 -10.48 -17.52
N LEU A 40 0.38 -10.46 -18.50
CA LEU A 40 -1.06 -10.60 -18.27
C LEU A 40 -1.42 -12.01 -17.75
N ALA A 41 -0.75 -13.07 -18.19
CA ALA A 41 -0.93 -14.41 -17.63
C ALA A 41 -0.53 -14.47 -16.16
N ARG A 42 0.54 -13.78 -15.76
CA ARG A 42 0.96 -13.68 -14.34
C ARG A 42 -0.02 -12.86 -13.51
N VAL A 43 -0.52 -11.75 -14.05
CA VAL A 43 -1.59 -10.94 -13.43
C VAL A 43 -2.84 -11.80 -13.22
N GLN A 44 -3.24 -12.56 -14.22
CA GLN A 44 -4.39 -13.47 -14.18
C GLN A 44 -4.21 -14.51 -13.07
N ALA A 45 -3.10 -15.25 -13.05
CA ALA A 45 -2.83 -16.26 -12.02
C ALA A 45 -2.83 -15.67 -10.60
N CYS A 46 -2.21 -14.51 -10.40
CA CYS A 46 -2.19 -13.85 -9.10
C CYS A 46 -3.59 -13.37 -8.67
N GLY A 47 -4.36 -12.80 -9.60
CA GLY A 47 -5.71 -12.35 -9.35
C GLY A 47 -6.72 -13.47 -9.14
N ASP A 48 -6.50 -14.64 -9.74
CA ASP A 48 -7.31 -15.84 -9.51
C ASP A 48 -7.17 -16.34 -8.08
N ALA A 49 -5.94 -16.39 -7.55
CA ALA A 49 -5.71 -16.75 -6.15
C ALA A 49 -6.43 -15.80 -5.18
N VAL A 50 -6.46 -14.49 -5.46
CA VAL A 50 -7.23 -13.53 -4.65
C VAL A 50 -8.74 -13.76 -4.80
N THR A 51 -9.21 -14.03 -6.01
CA THR A 51 -10.63 -14.30 -6.27
C THR A 51 -11.10 -15.57 -5.55
N GLU A 52 -10.28 -16.62 -5.55
CA GLU A 52 -10.52 -17.87 -4.84
C GLU A 52 -10.59 -17.65 -3.32
N ALA A 53 -9.66 -16.89 -2.75
CA ALA A 53 -9.67 -16.55 -1.33
C ALA A 53 -10.95 -15.79 -0.94
N VAL A 54 -11.33 -14.76 -1.71
CA VAL A 54 -12.57 -14.00 -1.48
C VAL A 54 -13.80 -14.89 -1.58
N THR A 55 -13.89 -15.70 -2.63
CA THR A 55 -15.04 -16.59 -2.87
C THR A 55 -15.18 -17.59 -1.72
N SER A 56 -14.08 -18.21 -1.29
CA SER A 56 -14.07 -19.17 -0.19
C SER A 56 -14.50 -18.54 1.13
N LEU A 57 -13.98 -17.35 1.45
CA LEU A 57 -14.36 -16.60 2.66
C LEU A 57 -15.84 -16.21 2.64
N LYS A 58 -16.36 -15.73 1.52
CA LYS A 58 -17.77 -15.30 1.40
C LYS A 58 -18.74 -16.47 1.39
N ALA A 59 -18.34 -17.64 0.88
CA ALA A 59 -19.15 -18.86 0.97
C ALA A 59 -19.36 -19.30 2.43
N GLN A 60 -18.33 -19.20 3.27
CA GLN A 60 -18.41 -19.57 4.69
C GLN A 60 -19.01 -18.45 5.56
N HIS A 61 -18.76 -17.20 5.20
CA HIS A 61 -19.18 -16.02 5.95
C HIS A 61 -19.80 -14.96 5.01
N PRO A 62 -21.07 -15.12 4.59
CA PRO A 62 -21.69 -14.22 3.61
C PRO A 62 -21.74 -12.74 4.03
N LYS A 63 -21.76 -12.46 5.34
CA LYS A 63 -21.77 -11.09 5.89
C LYS A 63 -20.37 -10.48 6.11
N LEU A 64 -19.30 -11.24 5.82
CA LEU A 64 -17.93 -10.78 6.02
C LEU A 64 -17.63 -9.58 5.11
N ASN A 65 -17.03 -8.55 5.70
CA ASN A 65 -16.47 -7.43 4.94
C ASN A 65 -15.03 -7.75 4.54
N ILE A 66 -14.64 -7.42 3.32
CA ILE A 66 -13.28 -7.66 2.82
C ILE A 66 -12.75 -6.38 2.19
N ILE A 67 -11.53 -5.98 2.56
CA ILE A 67 -10.79 -4.91 1.90
C ILE A 67 -9.68 -5.55 1.07
N LEU A 68 -9.77 -5.38 -0.25
CA LEU A 68 -8.74 -5.78 -1.21
C LEU A 68 -7.76 -4.63 -1.40
N VAL A 69 -6.51 -4.84 -1.01
CA VAL A 69 -5.45 -3.85 -1.17
C VAL A 69 -4.84 -4.01 -2.56
N GLY A 70 -4.90 -2.93 -3.35
CA GLY A 70 -4.22 -2.81 -4.63
C GLY A 70 -2.71 -2.94 -4.50
N ILE A 71 -2.03 -3.16 -5.61
CA ILE A 71 -0.59 -3.43 -5.59
C ILE A 71 0.21 -2.14 -5.41
N LEU A 72 1.16 -2.14 -4.46
CA LEU A 72 2.15 -1.05 -4.37
C LEU A 72 3.05 -1.06 -5.62
N ASN A 73 3.45 0.11 -6.12
CA ASN A 73 4.42 0.17 -7.21
C ASN A 73 5.85 0.14 -6.65
N ASN A 74 6.52 -0.99 -6.80
CA ASN A 74 7.85 -1.13 -6.22
C ASN A 74 8.93 -0.24 -6.87
N VAL A 75 8.66 0.41 -8.00
CA VAL A 75 9.58 1.45 -8.52
C VAL A 75 9.80 2.57 -7.52
N ASP A 76 8.88 2.78 -6.57
CA ASP A 76 8.99 3.84 -5.57
C ASP A 76 9.95 3.49 -4.42
N TRP A 77 10.43 2.24 -4.34
CA TRP A 77 11.42 1.83 -3.35
C TRP A 77 12.78 2.50 -3.55
N PRO A 78 13.44 3.02 -2.48
CA PRO A 78 14.73 3.70 -2.56
C PRO A 78 15.81 2.95 -3.35
N PRO A 79 15.99 1.61 -3.21
CA PRO A 79 16.93 0.85 -4.04
C PRO A 79 16.70 0.94 -5.55
N LEU A 80 15.49 1.28 -5.99
CA LEU A 80 15.09 1.35 -7.40
C LEU A 80 14.98 2.79 -7.91
N HIS A 81 15.32 3.80 -7.11
CA HIS A 81 15.26 5.21 -7.52
C HIS A 81 16.13 5.52 -8.74
N ARG A 82 17.26 4.82 -8.92
CA ARG A 82 18.15 4.95 -10.09
C ARG A 82 17.70 4.13 -11.31
N LYS A 83 16.59 3.40 -11.21
CA LYS A 83 16.00 2.60 -12.31
C LYS A 83 14.68 3.21 -12.80
N PHE A 84 14.28 2.78 -13.98
CA PHE A 84 12.97 3.06 -14.59
C PHE A 84 12.70 4.57 -14.72
N GLN A 85 13.71 5.33 -15.19
CA GLN A 85 13.67 6.79 -15.25
C GLN A 85 13.28 7.33 -16.64
N SER A 86 12.46 6.58 -17.37
CA SER A 86 11.83 7.05 -18.61
C SER A 86 10.31 6.94 -18.53
N ALA A 87 9.63 7.83 -19.25
CA ALA A 87 8.17 7.83 -19.37
C ALA A 87 7.63 6.49 -19.91
N GLN A 88 8.35 5.87 -20.86
CA GLN A 88 7.92 4.60 -21.46
C GLN A 88 8.02 3.44 -20.47
N GLU A 89 9.13 3.33 -19.71
CA GLU A 89 9.26 2.29 -18.68
C GLU A 89 8.17 2.43 -17.62
N GLN A 90 7.88 3.66 -17.18
CA GLN A 90 6.81 3.93 -16.22
C GLN A 90 5.43 3.56 -16.78
N THR A 91 5.13 3.93 -18.02
CA THR A 91 3.89 3.57 -18.71
C THR A 91 3.72 2.06 -18.80
N ASN A 92 4.79 1.36 -19.17
CA ASN A 92 4.78 -0.09 -19.33
C ASN A 92 4.56 -0.81 -17.99
N ILE A 93 5.26 -0.40 -16.93
CA ILE A 93 5.06 -0.96 -15.58
C ILE A 93 3.64 -0.65 -15.10
N ALA A 94 3.17 0.59 -15.28
CA ALA A 94 1.83 0.99 -14.86
C ALA A 94 0.75 0.13 -15.51
N ALA A 95 0.85 -0.16 -16.81
CA ALA A 95 -0.12 -1.00 -17.51
C ALA A 95 -0.31 -2.40 -16.88
N VAL A 96 0.78 -3.03 -16.41
CA VAL A 96 0.71 -4.33 -15.72
C VAL A 96 0.05 -4.21 -14.35
N MET A 97 0.42 -3.17 -13.59
CA MET A 97 -0.15 -2.91 -12.26
C MET A 97 -1.62 -2.51 -12.33
N ASP A 98 -2.00 -1.73 -13.34
CA ASP A 98 -3.38 -1.33 -13.62
C ASP A 98 -4.24 -2.56 -13.94
N ALA A 99 -3.74 -3.48 -14.77
CA ALA A 99 -4.45 -4.73 -15.07
C ALA A 99 -4.74 -5.56 -13.81
N TYR A 100 -3.82 -5.58 -12.84
CA TYR A 100 -4.02 -6.24 -11.55
C TYR A 100 -5.05 -5.51 -10.69
N ASP A 101 -4.88 -4.21 -10.49
CA ASP A 101 -5.78 -3.40 -9.66
C ASP A 101 -7.21 -3.36 -10.23
N ASP A 102 -7.37 -3.26 -11.54
CA ASP A 102 -8.67 -3.28 -12.20
C ASP A 102 -9.41 -4.60 -12.00
N ARG A 103 -8.68 -5.72 -11.94
CA ARG A 103 -9.27 -7.01 -11.59
C ARG A 103 -9.81 -7.00 -10.15
N LEU A 104 -9.05 -6.45 -9.20
CA LEU A 104 -9.49 -6.33 -7.81
C LEU A 104 -10.68 -5.36 -7.66
N ARG A 105 -10.66 -4.23 -8.36
CA ARG A 105 -11.81 -3.29 -8.43
C ARG A 105 -13.05 -3.97 -8.98
N ASN A 106 -12.91 -4.75 -10.06
CA ASN A 106 -14.02 -5.50 -10.65
C ASN A 106 -14.55 -6.60 -9.74
N LEU A 107 -13.70 -7.24 -8.93
CA LEU A 107 -14.15 -8.18 -7.90
C LEU A 107 -14.95 -7.45 -6.81
N ALA A 108 -14.42 -6.35 -6.28
CA ALA A 108 -15.08 -5.53 -5.27
C ALA A 108 -16.45 -5.00 -5.71
N ARG A 109 -16.61 -4.63 -6.99
CA ARG A 109 -17.90 -4.19 -7.55
C ARG A 109 -18.95 -5.29 -7.64
N ARG A 110 -18.54 -6.56 -7.74
CA ARG A 110 -19.44 -7.70 -8.01
C ARG A 110 -19.80 -8.49 -6.76
N VAL A 111 -19.00 -8.40 -5.70
CA VAL A 111 -19.19 -9.18 -4.48
C VAL A 111 -19.57 -8.24 -3.34
N ASP A 112 -20.77 -8.45 -2.78
CA ASP A 112 -21.27 -7.64 -1.67
C ASP A 112 -20.32 -7.66 -0.47
N GLY A 113 -20.17 -6.53 0.23
CA GLY A 113 -19.25 -6.38 1.35
C GLY A 113 -17.76 -6.38 0.99
N VAL A 114 -17.38 -6.39 -0.29
CA VAL A 114 -15.98 -6.31 -0.73
C VAL A 114 -15.66 -4.90 -1.24
N ARG A 115 -14.53 -4.34 -0.82
CA ARG A 115 -14.07 -2.99 -1.18
C ARG A 115 -12.64 -3.02 -1.69
N PHE A 116 -12.28 -2.04 -2.51
CA PHE A 116 -10.92 -1.87 -3.02
C PHE A 116 -10.24 -0.68 -2.34
N PHE A 117 -9.03 -0.89 -1.85
CA PHE A 117 -8.15 0.14 -1.31
C PHE A 117 -6.95 0.35 -2.24
N ASP A 118 -6.78 1.57 -2.76
CA ASP A 118 -5.74 1.90 -3.74
C ASP A 118 -4.41 2.25 -3.06
N ASP A 119 -3.52 1.26 -2.89
CA ASP A 119 -2.23 1.42 -2.22
C ASP A 119 -1.30 2.39 -2.97
N ARG A 120 -1.41 2.47 -4.32
CA ARG A 120 -0.65 3.42 -5.14
C ARG A 120 -1.14 4.85 -4.94
N ALA A 121 -2.45 5.06 -4.87
CA ALA A 121 -3.02 6.38 -4.58
C ALA A 121 -2.66 6.83 -3.16
N PHE A 122 -2.73 5.93 -2.18
CA PHE A 122 -2.22 6.19 -0.83
C PHE A 122 -0.77 6.67 -0.88
N PHE A 123 0.12 5.91 -1.52
CA PHE A 123 1.52 6.26 -1.61
C PHE A 123 1.71 7.63 -2.29
N ARG A 124 1.10 7.85 -3.46
CA ARG A 124 1.20 9.14 -4.16
C ARG A 124 0.73 10.31 -3.31
N ASN A 125 -0.38 10.16 -2.61
CA ASN A 125 -0.95 11.22 -1.79
C ASN A 125 -0.05 11.55 -0.59
N ARG A 126 0.69 10.57 -0.05
CA ARG A 126 1.55 10.75 1.12
C ARG A 126 2.98 11.12 0.77
N PHE A 127 3.56 10.48 -0.22
CA PHE A 127 4.98 10.57 -0.54
C PHE A 127 5.26 11.17 -1.92
N GLY A 128 4.22 11.48 -2.70
CA GLY A 128 4.40 11.96 -4.07
C GLY A 128 4.69 10.82 -5.04
N ALA A 129 5.19 11.14 -6.22
CA ALA A 129 5.39 10.19 -7.29
C ALA A 129 6.68 10.50 -8.04
N ARG A 130 6.98 9.68 -9.04
CA ARG A 130 7.94 10.05 -10.09
C ARG A 130 7.34 11.14 -10.98
N ASP A 131 8.20 11.97 -11.55
CA ASP A 131 7.79 13.02 -12.50
C ASP A 131 7.40 12.43 -13.87
N ALA A 132 6.99 13.30 -14.80
CA ALA A 132 6.61 12.89 -16.16
C ALA A 132 7.75 12.25 -16.96
N SER A 133 9.01 12.47 -16.57
CA SER A 133 10.17 11.79 -17.15
C SER A 133 10.47 10.45 -16.50
N GLY A 134 9.78 10.09 -15.41
CA GLY A 134 9.99 8.87 -14.64
C GLY A 134 11.04 9.01 -13.52
N LYS A 135 11.54 10.22 -13.25
CA LYS A 135 12.54 10.45 -12.20
C LYS A 135 11.87 10.61 -10.83
N PRO A 136 12.52 10.17 -9.73
CA PRO A 136 12.05 10.42 -8.37
C PRO A 136 11.72 11.90 -8.11
N ALA A 137 10.48 12.20 -7.73
CA ALA A 137 10.03 13.53 -7.33
C ALA A 137 9.19 13.45 -6.04
N TYR A 138 9.64 12.62 -5.10
CA TYR A 138 8.94 12.36 -3.85
C TYR A 138 9.03 13.55 -2.89
N LYS A 139 8.01 13.71 -2.06
CA LYS A 139 7.96 14.66 -0.95
C LYS A 139 8.33 13.99 0.36
N SER A 140 8.84 14.79 1.29
CA SER A 140 8.97 14.37 2.69
C SER A 140 7.65 14.58 3.44
N VAL A 141 7.36 13.72 4.40
CA VAL A 141 6.17 13.80 5.26
C VAL A 141 6.54 14.42 6.59
N GLY A 142 5.88 15.50 6.97
CA GLY A 142 5.96 16.06 8.32
C GLY A 142 4.97 15.38 9.26
N LEU A 143 5.41 15.09 10.49
CA LEU A 143 4.55 14.50 11.54
C LEU A 143 4.22 15.47 12.69
N GLY A 144 4.68 16.73 12.58
CA GLY A 144 4.45 17.78 13.57
C GLY A 144 5.73 18.30 14.23
N GLY A 145 6.81 17.51 14.22
CA GLY A 145 8.13 17.92 14.71
C GLY A 145 9.02 18.69 13.73
N SER A 146 10.29 18.87 14.09
CA SER A 146 11.30 19.56 13.27
C SER A 146 11.91 18.66 12.19
N ARG A 147 11.79 17.33 12.30
CA ARG A 147 12.29 16.36 11.31
C ARG A 147 11.16 15.82 10.44
N ALA A 148 11.39 15.82 9.13
CA ALA A 148 10.50 15.21 8.14
C ALA A 148 11.02 13.83 7.70
N VAL A 149 10.11 12.99 7.25
CA VAL A 149 10.37 11.60 6.83
C VAL A 149 10.46 11.55 5.31
N GLY A 150 11.60 11.14 4.78
CA GLY A 150 11.86 11.05 3.34
C GLY A 150 11.60 9.65 2.80
N VAL A 151 11.40 9.54 1.47
CA VAL A 151 11.41 8.25 0.76
C VAL A 151 12.88 7.80 0.59
N THR A 152 13.51 7.48 1.71
CA THR A 152 14.90 7.03 1.83
C THR A 152 14.95 5.72 2.59
N GLN A 153 16.11 5.06 2.54
CA GLN A 153 16.36 3.80 3.23
C GLN A 153 17.43 3.96 4.31
N GLY A 154 17.15 3.45 5.50
CA GLY A 154 18.05 3.43 6.66
C GLY A 154 17.27 3.08 7.92
N ASP A 155 17.96 2.72 9.00
CA ASP A 155 17.30 2.26 10.23
C ASP A 155 16.81 3.42 11.12
N GLU A 156 17.17 4.66 10.80
CA GLU A 156 16.65 5.83 11.51
C GLU A 156 15.19 6.13 11.14
N PRO A 157 14.38 6.66 12.08
CA PRO A 157 12.93 6.72 11.92
C PRO A 157 12.44 7.76 10.90
N TRP A 158 13.33 8.59 10.34
CA TRP A 158 13.02 9.50 9.22
C TRP A 158 13.16 8.84 7.84
N ASN A 159 13.52 7.56 7.78
CA ASN A 159 13.50 6.79 6.54
C ASN A 159 12.14 6.08 6.40
N ALA A 160 11.47 6.25 5.26
CA ALA A 160 10.24 5.53 4.97
C ALA A 160 10.46 4.02 4.82
N VAL A 161 11.71 3.60 4.57
CA VAL A 161 12.15 2.22 4.38
C VAL A 161 13.30 1.91 5.34
N ILE A 162 13.25 0.76 6.01
CA ILE A 162 14.34 0.32 6.90
C ILE A 162 15.44 -0.41 6.13
N GLY A 163 16.58 -0.66 6.78
CA GLY A 163 17.79 -1.19 6.15
C GLY A 163 17.59 -2.52 5.41
N ASP A 164 16.62 -3.35 5.81
CA ASP A 164 16.33 -4.63 5.16
C ASP A 164 15.43 -4.53 3.91
N GLY A 165 14.95 -3.33 3.58
CA GLY A 165 14.06 -3.10 2.44
C GLY A 165 12.57 -3.34 2.72
N HIS A 166 12.14 -3.30 3.99
CA HIS A 166 10.72 -3.20 4.37
C HIS A 166 10.29 -1.77 4.75
N ALA A 167 8.98 -1.55 4.82
CA ALA A 167 8.42 -0.25 5.18
C ALA A 167 8.75 0.05 6.65
N GLY A 168 9.24 1.25 6.93
CA GLY A 168 9.55 1.68 8.29
C GLY A 168 8.31 2.06 9.10
N THR A 169 8.51 2.32 10.39
CA THR A 169 7.43 2.62 11.35
C THR A 169 6.52 3.74 10.89
N VAL A 170 7.08 4.82 10.33
CA VAL A 170 6.27 5.95 9.86
C VAL A 170 5.40 5.56 8.67
N TRP A 171 5.95 4.87 7.67
CA TRP A 171 5.14 4.40 6.54
C TRP A 171 4.01 3.51 7.04
N ASN A 172 4.32 2.49 7.86
CA ASN A 172 3.32 1.58 8.40
C ASN A 172 2.26 2.30 9.25
N GLY A 173 2.65 3.28 10.06
CA GLY A 173 1.71 4.08 10.86
C GLY A 173 0.76 4.92 10.00
N LEU A 174 1.27 5.56 8.95
CA LEU A 174 0.46 6.33 8.00
C LEU A 174 -0.49 5.42 7.21
N TRP A 175 -0.02 4.23 6.81
CA TRP A 175 -0.82 3.22 6.11
C TRP A 175 -1.90 2.66 7.03
N ALA A 176 -1.57 2.33 8.28
CA ALA A 176 -2.54 1.89 9.29
C ALA A 176 -3.59 2.96 9.56
N GLY A 177 -3.20 4.24 9.64
CA GLY A 177 -4.15 5.34 9.76
C GLY A 177 -5.09 5.46 8.57
N GLN A 178 -4.60 5.22 7.35
CA GLN A 178 -5.46 5.13 6.18
C GLN A 178 -6.39 3.91 6.24
N MET A 179 -5.90 2.75 6.67
CA MET A 179 -6.72 1.55 6.81
C MET A 179 -7.82 1.71 7.87
N VAL A 180 -7.56 2.44 8.96
CA VAL A 180 -8.59 2.84 9.94
C VAL A 180 -9.69 3.67 9.27
N ASN A 181 -9.34 4.59 8.35
CA ASN A 181 -10.35 5.33 7.59
C ASN A 181 -11.20 4.41 6.72
N GLU A 182 -10.59 3.40 6.07
CA GLU A 182 -11.32 2.40 5.27
C GLU A 182 -12.23 1.53 6.14
N PHE A 183 -11.76 1.09 7.31
CA PHE A 183 -12.56 0.34 8.28
C PHE A 183 -13.78 1.15 8.75
N ASN A 184 -13.60 2.43 9.03
CA ASN A 184 -14.69 3.31 9.46
C ASN A 184 -15.72 3.61 8.35
N GLN A 185 -15.49 3.20 7.10
CA GLN A 185 -16.52 3.22 6.05
C GLN A 185 -17.48 2.02 6.12
N ILE A 186 -17.21 1.05 7.00
CA ILE A 186 -18.04 -0.15 7.20
C ILE A 186 -19.04 0.15 8.32
N PRO A 187 -20.36 0.08 8.07
CA PRO A 187 -21.37 0.37 9.09
C PRO A 187 -21.19 -0.47 10.35
N GLY A 188 -21.14 0.19 11.52
CA GLY A 188 -20.93 -0.47 12.81
C GLY A 188 -19.45 -0.63 13.22
N VAL A 189 -18.50 -0.22 12.37
CA VAL A 189 -17.08 -0.15 12.72
C VAL A 189 -16.70 1.29 13.09
N HIS A 190 -16.17 1.47 14.29
CA HIS A 190 -15.75 2.76 14.82
C HIS A 190 -14.42 2.63 15.56
N ILE A 191 -13.33 2.85 14.82
CA ILE A 191 -11.97 2.84 15.35
C ILE A 191 -11.48 4.29 15.44
N ALA A 192 -10.88 4.65 16.57
CA ALA A 192 -10.29 5.97 16.74
C ALA A 192 -9.23 6.24 15.64
N PRO A 193 -9.24 7.41 14.97
CA PRO A 193 -8.26 7.72 13.94
C PRO A 193 -6.83 7.71 14.49
N ILE A 194 -5.88 7.20 13.71
CA ILE A 194 -4.45 7.31 14.03
C ILE A 194 -3.93 8.64 13.47
N THR A 195 -3.37 9.47 14.35
CA THR A 195 -2.91 10.81 14.02
C THR A 195 -1.39 10.85 13.73
N PRO A 196 -0.90 11.81 12.92
CA PRO A 196 0.54 11.98 12.70
C PRO A 196 1.38 12.11 13.98
N PRO A 197 0.94 12.84 15.03
CA PRO A 197 1.66 12.90 16.30
C PRO A 197 1.76 11.55 17.02
N GLU A 198 0.76 10.67 16.91
CA GLU A 198 0.84 9.31 17.46
C GLU A 198 1.87 8.47 16.71
N VAL A 199 1.90 8.57 15.39
CA VAL A 199 2.92 7.91 14.55
C VAL A 199 4.32 8.42 14.91
N ALA A 200 4.48 9.73 15.10
CA ALA A 200 5.76 10.31 15.52
C ALA A 200 6.23 9.74 16.86
N ARG A 201 5.36 9.71 17.89
CA ARG A 201 5.68 9.15 19.20
C ARG A 201 5.96 7.64 19.16
N MET A 202 5.38 6.91 18.21
CA MET A 202 5.69 5.50 18.03
C MET A 202 7.07 5.29 17.38
N ALA A 203 7.43 6.15 16.42
CA ALA A 203 8.68 6.06 15.68
C ALA A 203 9.89 6.65 16.44
N ASP A 204 9.65 7.64 17.31
CA ASP A 204 10.66 8.37 18.08
C ASP A 204 10.11 8.65 19.50
N PRO A 205 10.01 7.62 20.37
CA PRO A 205 9.29 7.73 21.65
C PRO A 205 9.90 8.70 22.65
N ASP A 206 11.22 8.87 22.62
CA ASP A 206 11.97 9.82 23.45
C ASP A 206 12.19 11.18 22.75
N ASP A 207 11.64 11.34 21.54
CA ASP A 207 11.77 12.52 20.69
C ASP A 207 13.25 12.94 20.51
N ARG A 208 14.15 11.95 20.44
CA ARG A 208 15.58 12.12 20.21
C ARG A 208 15.86 12.63 18.81
N PHE A 209 15.00 12.28 17.85
CA PHE A 209 15.19 12.60 16.43
C PHE A 209 14.29 13.75 15.96
N GLY A 210 13.50 14.33 16.84
CA GLY A 210 12.67 15.51 16.58
C GLY A 210 11.48 15.21 15.66
N LEU A 211 10.97 13.98 15.64
CA LEU A 211 9.78 13.66 14.85
C LEU A 211 8.49 14.19 15.49
N ALA A 212 8.44 14.29 16.83
CA ALA A 212 7.24 14.65 17.57
C ALA A 212 7.21 16.11 18.03
N SER A 213 8.36 16.77 18.18
CA SER A 213 8.44 18.17 18.62
C SER A 213 9.29 19.06 17.72
N LYS A 214 9.01 20.37 17.75
CA LYS A 214 9.71 21.41 16.97
C LYS A 214 10.95 21.99 17.67
N LYS A 215 11.61 21.23 18.55
CA LYS A 215 12.79 21.70 19.30
C LYS A 215 13.80 22.39 18.39
#